data_AF-Q0AI77-F1
#
_entry.id   AF-Q0AI77-F1
#
_cell.length_a   1.000
_cell.length_b   1.000
_cell.length_c   1.000
_cell.angle_alpha   90.00
_cell.angle_beta   90.00
_cell.angle_gamma   90.00
#
_symmetry.space_group_name_H-M   'P 1'
#
loop_
_entity.id
_entity.type
_entity.pdbx_description
1 polymer ?
#
loop_
_entity_poly.entity_id
_entity_poly.type
_entity_poly.pdbx_seq_one_letter_code
_entity_poly.pdbx_strand_id
1 'polypeptide(L)'
;MNYQKISFRRLTSPICAQSRSTDKKLCDYKLTELLISIRHYSMLRFAILTIYFAVSGGLLVKFFDSGFSQHYPELLWLFQVGGGTVTIAFFIYEIVLDDNLRRLWKSVAATVRKKDDVLLSHRQCWKNILVPVATYGIFIGTLVFWLGIA
;
A
#
# COMPACT_ATOMS: atom_id res chain seq x y z
N MET A 1 -47.59 -3.89 62.92
CA MET A 1 -46.60 -4.86 62.43
C MET A 1 -45.79 -4.19 61.33
N ASN A 2 -44.49 -4.07 61.56
CA ASN A 2 -43.49 -3.42 60.71
C ASN A 2 -43.15 -4.29 59.49
N TYR A 3 -43.16 -3.71 58.29
CA TYR A 3 -42.44 -4.29 57.14
C TYR A 3 -41.26 -3.40 56.77
N GLN A 4 -40.08 -4.01 56.82
CA GLN A 4 -38.77 -3.42 56.59
C GLN A 4 -38.61 -2.84 55.17
N LYS A 5 -37.93 -1.69 55.15
CA LYS A 5 -37.11 -1.16 54.04
C LYS A 5 -36.38 -2.26 53.26
N ILE A 6 -36.55 -2.28 51.93
CA ILE A 6 -35.48 -2.73 51.02
C ILE A 6 -35.07 -1.53 50.17
N SER A 7 -33.91 -0.99 50.53
CA SER A 7 -33.17 0.06 49.85
C SER A 7 -32.74 -0.42 48.46
N PHE A 8 -33.35 0.11 47.40
CA PHE A 8 -32.93 -0.10 46.01
C PHE A 8 -31.62 0.67 45.74
N ARG A 9 -30.50 0.11 46.18
CA ARG A 9 -29.15 0.68 46.00
C ARG A 9 -28.51 0.04 44.76
N ARG A 10 -28.51 0.78 43.65
CA ARG A 10 -27.42 0.89 42.67
C ARG A 10 -26.81 -0.45 42.15
N LEU A 11 -27.47 -1.10 41.19
CA LEU A 11 -26.84 -2.06 40.28
C LEU A 11 -26.46 -1.36 38.97
N THR A 12 -25.47 -0.46 39.03
CA THR A 12 -24.66 -0.16 37.85
C THR A 12 -23.78 -1.39 37.63
N SER A 13 -24.26 -2.29 36.77
CA SER A 13 -23.66 -3.58 36.45
C SER A 13 -22.19 -3.43 36.00
N PRO A 14 -21.23 -4.14 36.62
CA PRO A 14 -19.85 -4.23 36.13
C PRO A 14 -19.74 -4.91 34.75
N ILE A 15 -20.78 -5.63 34.33
CA ILE A 15 -20.87 -6.36 33.06
C ILE A 15 -20.81 -5.40 31.85
N CYS A 16 -21.41 -4.21 31.95
CA CYS A 16 -21.41 -3.22 30.86
C CYS A 16 -20.05 -2.48 30.73
N ALA A 17 -19.30 -2.37 31.83
CA ALA A 17 -17.95 -1.82 31.82
C ALA A 17 -16.93 -2.86 31.30
N GLN A 18 -17.10 -4.13 31.67
CA GLN A 18 -16.28 -5.24 31.20
C GLN A 18 -16.46 -5.44 29.68
N SER A 19 -17.69 -5.48 29.16
CA SER A 19 -17.94 -5.66 27.72
C SER A 19 -17.33 -4.53 26.89
N ARG A 20 -17.47 -3.28 27.37
CA ARG A 20 -16.89 -2.09 26.73
C ARG A 20 -15.35 -2.12 26.72
N SER A 21 -14.72 -2.73 27.73
CA SER A 21 -13.25 -2.88 27.79
C SER A 21 -12.73 -3.97 26.84
N THR A 22 -13.47 -5.08 26.71
CA THR A 22 -13.11 -6.20 25.83
C THR A 22 -13.33 -5.85 24.36
N ASP A 23 -14.43 -5.15 24.04
CA ASP A 23 -14.71 -4.63 22.69
C ASP A 23 -13.65 -3.63 22.22
N LYS A 24 -13.17 -2.75 23.11
CA LYS A 24 -12.06 -1.83 22.79
C LYS A 24 -10.77 -2.59 22.50
N LYS A 25 -10.38 -3.54 23.36
CA LYS A 25 -9.18 -4.36 23.16
C LYS A 25 -9.23 -5.18 21.87
N LEU A 26 -10.39 -5.75 21.52
CA LEU A 26 -10.59 -6.49 20.29
C LEU A 26 -10.50 -5.58 19.05
N CYS A 27 -11.05 -4.37 19.12
CA CYS A 27 -10.96 -3.38 18.05
C CYS A 27 -9.51 -2.90 17.83
N ASP A 28 -8.79 -2.66 18.92
CA ASP A 28 -7.39 -2.26 18.89
C ASP A 28 -6.48 -3.39 18.36
N TYR A 29 -6.76 -4.64 18.69
CA TYR A 29 -6.08 -5.81 18.11
C TYR A 29 -6.28 -5.91 16.59
N LYS A 30 -7.53 -5.84 16.12
CA LYS A 30 -7.84 -5.86 14.67
C LYS A 30 -7.21 -4.69 13.93
N LEU A 31 -7.22 -3.50 14.51
CA LEU A 31 -6.58 -2.33 13.93
C LEU A 31 -5.06 -2.53 13.81
N THR A 32 -4.44 -3.10 14.84
CA THR A 32 -3.00 -3.40 14.85
C THR A 32 -2.63 -4.41 13.75
N GLU A 33 -3.41 -5.48 13.59
CA GLU A 33 -3.23 -6.48 12.55
C GLU A 33 -3.34 -5.89 11.13
N LEU A 34 -4.34 -5.01 10.91
CA LEU A 34 -4.50 -4.31 9.64
C LEU A 34 -3.34 -3.34 9.35
N LEU A 35 -2.87 -2.61 10.36
CA LEU A 35 -1.72 -1.71 10.21
C LEU A 35 -0.42 -2.47 9.92
N ILE A 36 -0.22 -3.63 10.54
CA ILE A 36 0.91 -4.53 10.22
C ILE A 36 0.81 -4.98 8.77
N SER A 37 -0.38 -5.39 8.33
CA SER A 37 -0.62 -5.81 6.94
C SER A 37 -0.31 -4.69 5.96
N ILE A 38 -0.83 -3.47 6.19
CA ILE A 38 -0.54 -2.30 5.34
C ILE A 38 0.95 -2.00 5.30
N ARG A 39 1.65 -2.09 6.44
CA ARG A 39 3.09 -1.87 6.51
C ARG A 39 3.85 -2.91 5.69
N HIS A 40 3.43 -4.16 5.75
CA HIS A 40 4.00 -5.25 4.96
C HIS A 40 3.86 -4.99 3.46
N TYR A 41 2.65 -4.67 2.98
CA TYR A 41 2.43 -4.35 1.55
C TYR A 41 3.15 -3.07 1.11
N SER A 42 3.31 -2.09 2.00
CA SER A 42 4.10 -0.89 1.71
C SER A 42 5.59 -1.20 1.56
N MET A 43 6.16 -2.07 2.40
CA MET A 43 7.53 -2.56 2.25
C MET A 43 7.70 -3.38 0.96
N LEU A 44 6.71 -4.21 0.63
CA LEU A 44 6.71 -4.99 -0.60
C LEU A 44 6.76 -4.10 -1.85
N ARG A 45 5.98 -3.01 -1.88
CA ARG A 45 6.03 -1.99 -2.94
C ARG A 45 7.44 -1.43 -3.09
N PHE A 46 8.07 -1.04 -1.99
CA PHE A 46 9.40 -0.46 -2.01
C PHE A 46 10.46 -1.46 -2.49
N ALA A 47 10.39 -2.71 -2.04
CA ALA A 47 11.31 -3.76 -2.47
C ALA A 47 11.22 -4.00 -3.99
N ILE A 48 10.00 -4.07 -4.53
CA ILE A 48 9.77 -4.36 -5.94
C ILE A 48 10.12 -3.17 -6.81
N LEU A 49 9.84 -1.94 -6.36
CA LEU A 49 10.29 -0.72 -7.04
C LEU A 49 11.83 -0.65 -7.10
N THR A 50 12.52 -1.10 -6.03
CA THR A 50 13.98 -1.15 -5.99
C THR A 50 14.54 -2.14 -7.01
N ILE A 51 13.94 -3.32 -7.11
CA ILE A 51 14.31 -4.33 -8.12
C ILE A 51 14.07 -3.78 -9.52
N TYR A 52 12.94 -3.12 -9.75
CA TYR A 52 12.62 -2.48 -11.02
C TYR A 52 13.66 -1.44 -11.43
N PHE A 53 14.07 -0.56 -10.51
CA PHE A 53 15.10 0.43 -10.79
C PHE A 53 16.47 -0.20 -11.04
N ALA A 54 16.82 -1.27 -10.31
CA ALA A 54 18.07 -1.99 -10.53
C ALA A 54 18.11 -2.65 -11.93
N VAL A 55 17.04 -3.33 -12.32
CA VAL A 55 16.93 -3.97 -13.64
C VAL A 55 16.90 -2.93 -14.75
N SER A 56 16.03 -1.92 -14.64
CA SER A 56 15.90 -0.86 -15.65
C SER A 56 17.17 -0.04 -15.78
N GLY A 57 17.83 0.30 -14.66
CA GLY A 57 19.11 0.98 -14.63
C GLY A 57 20.23 0.16 -15.27
N GLY A 58 20.27 -1.15 -14.98
CA GLY A 58 21.23 -2.06 -15.62
C GLY A 58 21.04 -2.17 -17.14
N LEU A 59 19.78 -2.24 -17.60
CA LEU A 59 19.46 -2.21 -19.03
C LEU A 59 19.87 -0.87 -19.67
N LEU A 60 19.57 0.26 -19.01
CA LEU A 60 19.93 1.61 -19.48
C LEU A 60 21.45 1.79 -19.63
N VAL A 61 22.24 1.34 -18.65
CA VAL A 61 23.71 1.43 -18.70
C VAL A 61 24.26 0.66 -19.90
N LYS A 62 23.71 -0.52 -20.19
CA LYS A 62 24.11 -1.33 -21.35
C LYS A 62 23.61 -0.76 -22.67
N PHE A 63 22.44 -0.16 -22.68
CA PHE A 63 21.87 0.49 -23.86
C PHE A 63 22.71 1.70 -24.31
N PHE A 64 23.17 2.53 -23.36
CA PHE A 64 24.03 3.70 -23.66
C PHE A 64 25.52 3.36 -23.82
N ASP A 65 25.91 2.09 -23.72
CA ASP A 65 27.29 1.67 -23.89
C ASP A 65 27.67 1.68 -25.39
N SER A 66 28.40 2.73 -25.79
CA SER A 66 28.83 2.96 -27.18
C SER A 66 29.59 1.77 -27.80
N GLY A 67 30.33 1.01 -27.00
CA GLY A 67 31.08 -0.16 -27.47
C GLY A 67 30.19 -1.35 -27.79
N PHE A 68 29.06 -1.50 -27.06
CA PHE A 68 28.11 -2.58 -27.29
C PHE A 68 27.16 -2.26 -28.45
N SER A 69 26.69 -1.01 -28.52
CA SER A 69 25.79 -0.55 -29.58
C SER A 69 26.40 -0.58 -30.98
N GLN A 70 27.72 -0.38 -31.11
CA GLN A 70 28.40 -0.50 -32.41
C GLN A 70 28.65 -1.95 -32.84
N HIS A 71 28.76 -2.88 -31.89
CA HIS A 71 29.12 -4.27 -32.17
C HIS A 71 27.91 -5.18 -32.41
N TYR A 72 26.74 -4.86 -31.83
CA TYR A 72 25.51 -5.66 -31.92
C TYR A 72 24.26 -4.81 -32.15
N PRO A 73 24.08 -4.21 -33.34
CA PRO A 73 22.93 -3.37 -33.64
C PRO A 73 21.59 -4.14 -33.58
N GLU A 74 21.59 -5.44 -33.90
CA GLU A 74 20.41 -6.30 -33.82
C GLU A 74 19.94 -6.56 -32.39
N LEU A 75 20.82 -6.45 -31.40
CA LEU A 75 20.46 -6.61 -29.98
C LEU A 75 19.76 -5.37 -29.42
N LEU A 76 19.91 -4.19 -30.03
CA LEU A 76 19.25 -2.96 -29.58
C LEU A 76 17.72 -3.12 -29.50
N TRP A 77 17.13 -3.75 -30.53
CA TRP A 77 15.70 -4.07 -30.54
C TRP A 77 15.29 -5.00 -29.39
N LEU A 78 16.13 -5.98 -29.05
CA LEU A 78 15.90 -6.87 -27.90
C LEU A 78 15.95 -6.12 -26.57
N PHE A 79 16.80 -5.09 -26.44
CA PHE A 79 16.82 -4.22 -25.25
C PHE A 79 15.55 -3.36 -25.15
N GLN A 80 15.07 -2.80 -26.26
CA GLN A 80 13.80 -2.07 -26.31
C GLN A 80 12.62 -2.96 -25.90
N VAL A 81 12.47 -4.12 -26.54
CA VAL A 81 11.39 -5.08 -26.25
C VAL A 81 11.52 -5.64 -24.83
N GLY A 82 12.73 -5.95 -24.39
CA GLY A 82 13.01 -6.42 -23.03
C GLY A 82 12.67 -5.38 -21.97
N GLY A 83 13.13 -4.14 -22.15
CA GLY A 83 12.83 -3.02 -21.24
C GLY A 83 11.34 -2.68 -21.20
N GLY A 84 10.67 -2.67 -22.35
CA GLY A 84 9.22 -2.49 -22.43
C GLY A 84 8.46 -3.61 -21.71
N THR A 85 8.83 -4.87 -21.94
CA THR A 85 8.18 -6.04 -21.31
C THR A 85 8.35 -6.03 -19.79
N VAL A 86 9.57 -5.72 -19.30
CA VAL A 86 9.84 -5.57 -17.87
C VAL A 86 8.96 -4.46 -17.30
N THR A 87 8.89 -3.31 -17.96
CA THR A 87 8.08 -2.17 -17.51
C THR A 87 6.59 -2.54 -17.41
N ILE A 88 6.05 -3.27 -18.39
CA ILE A 88 4.66 -3.75 -18.38
C ILE A 88 4.42 -4.74 -17.23
N ALA A 89 5.31 -5.72 -17.03
CA ALA A 89 5.16 -6.72 -15.98
C ALA A 89 5.13 -6.08 -14.58
N PHE A 90 6.03 -5.13 -14.32
CA PHE A 90 6.06 -4.39 -13.06
C PHE A 90 4.88 -3.43 -12.91
N PHE A 91 4.38 -2.84 -13.99
CA PHE A 91 3.18 -2.00 -13.96
C PHE A 91 1.92 -2.80 -13.58
N ILE A 92 1.74 -4.00 -14.14
CA ILE A 92 0.63 -4.89 -13.75
C ILE A 92 0.74 -5.26 -12.27
N TYR A 93 1.94 -5.60 -11.81
CA TYR A 93 2.17 -5.90 -10.40
C TYR A 93 1.78 -4.72 -9.50
N GLU A 94 2.18 -3.50 -9.87
CA GLU A 94 1.86 -2.29 -9.13
C GLU A 94 0.34 -2.04 -9.06
N ILE A 95 -0.40 -2.29 -10.14
CA ILE A 95 -1.87 -2.19 -10.14
C ILE A 95 -2.48 -3.16 -9.11
N VAL A 96 -2.07 -4.43 -9.15
CA VAL A 96 -2.58 -5.46 -8.23
C VAL A 96 -2.26 -5.10 -6.77
N LEU A 97 -1.05 -4.58 -6.52
CA LEU A 97 -0.62 -4.18 -5.19
C LEU A 97 -1.40 -2.95 -4.69
N ASP A 98 -1.63 -1.95 -5.55
CA ASP A 98 -2.40 -0.75 -5.19
C ASP A 98 -3.86 -1.11 -4.87
N ASP A 99 -4.46 -2.03 -5.63
CA ASP A 99 -5.81 -2.52 -5.39
C ASP A 99 -5.93 -3.23 -4.02
N ASN A 100 -4.95 -4.07 -3.68
CA ASN A 100 -4.90 -4.75 -2.39
C ASN A 100 -4.72 -3.74 -1.23
N LEU A 101 -3.81 -2.77 -1.38
CA LEU A 101 -3.61 -1.69 -0.40
C LEU A 101 -4.87 -0.84 -0.22
N ARG A 102 -5.58 -0.50 -1.31
CA ARG A 102 -6.85 0.24 -1.25
C ARG A 102 -7.93 -0.52 -0.48
N ARG A 103 -8.05 -1.84 -0.70
CA ARG A 103 -9.02 -2.68 0.02
C ARG A 103 -8.70 -2.73 1.53
N LEU A 104 -7.43 -2.91 1.89
CA LEU A 104 -6.99 -2.91 3.29
C LEU A 104 -7.23 -1.56 3.96
N TRP A 105 -6.91 -0.45 3.27
CA TRP A 105 -7.15 0.89 3.78
C TRP A 105 -8.62 1.24 3.93
N LYS A 106 -9.50 0.74 3.04
CA LYS A 106 -10.96 0.87 3.23
C LYS A 106 -11.43 0.16 4.49
N SER A 107 -10.89 -1.03 4.79
CA SER A 107 -11.20 -1.79 6.01
C SER A 107 -10.72 -1.06 7.28
N VAL A 108 -9.51 -0.50 7.23
CA VAL A 108 -9.00 0.36 8.31
C VAL A 108 -9.85 1.60 8.49
N ALA A 109 -10.20 2.30 7.41
CA ALA A 109 -11.04 3.49 7.47
C ALA A 109 -12.41 3.18 8.08
N ALA A 110 -13.03 2.03 7.76
CA ALA A 110 -14.30 1.60 8.37
C ALA A 110 -14.18 1.32 9.88
N THR A 111 -13.02 0.82 10.32
CA THR A 111 -12.75 0.53 11.74
C THR A 111 -12.41 1.80 12.52
N VAL A 112 -11.64 2.72 11.90
CA VAL A 112 -11.22 4.00 12.48
C VAL A 112 -12.34 5.02 12.49
N ARG A 113 -13.27 5.06 11.51
CA ARG A 113 -14.40 6.03 11.50
C ARG A 113 -15.29 5.99 12.75
N LYS A 114 -15.19 4.94 13.58
CA LYS A 114 -15.85 4.85 14.90
C LYS A 114 -15.12 5.59 16.02
N LYS A 115 -13.87 6.01 15.81
CA LYS A 115 -13.04 6.83 16.70
C LYS A 115 -12.69 8.10 15.92
N ASP A 116 -13.19 9.26 16.31
CA ASP A 116 -13.11 10.55 15.59
C ASP A 116 -11.67 11.11 15.35
N ASP A 117 -10.80 10.37 14.66
CA ASP A 117 -9.42 10.74 14.41
C ASP A 117 -9.26 11.39 13.02
N VAL A 118 -9.56 12.69 12.95
CA VAL A 118 -9.50 13.53 11.72
C VAL A 118 -8.11 13.51 11.04
N LEU A 119 -7.03 13.44 11.83
CA LEU A 119 -5.65 13.47 11.36
C LEU A 119 -5.26 12.25 10.52
N LEU A 120 -5.81 11.07 10.84
CA LEU A 120 -5.59 9.86 10.03
C LEU A 120 -6.27 9.99 8.66
N SER A 121 -7.46 10.60 8.60
CA SER A 121 -8.20 10.75 7.34
C SER A 121 -7.45 11.60 6.30
N HIS A 122 -6.81 12.69 6.74
CA HIS A 122 -6.17 13.63 5.83
C HIS A 122 -4.86 13.08 5.24
N ARG A 123 -4.00 12.49 6.10
CA ARG A 123 -2.74 11.87 5.68
C ARG A 123 -2.97 10.70 4.72
N GLN A 124 -4.07 9.99 4.91
CA GLN A 124 -4.45 8.81 4.15
C GLN A 124 -5.07 9.14 2.79
N CYS A 125 -5.82 10.25 2.70
CA CYS A 125 -6.29 10.78 1.43
C CYS A 125 -5.11 11.14 0.50
N TRP A 126 -4.09 11.82 1.04
CA TRP A 126 -2.89 12.18 0.28
C TRP A 126 -2.07 10.95 -0.14
N LYS A 127 -1.88 9.98 0.76
CA LYS A 127 -1.15 8.74 0.43
C LYS A 127 -1.86 7.91 -0.64
N ASN A 128 -3.18 7.82 -0.61
CA ASN A 128 -3.97 7.03 -1.57
C ASN A 128 -4.02 7.65 -2.97
N ILE A 129 -3.74 8.94 -3.12
CA ILE A 129 -3.80 9.63 -4.41
C ILE A 129 -2.37 9.85 -4.94
N LEU A 130 -1.48 10.41 -4.13
CA LEU A 130 -0.17 10.86 -4.59
C LEU A 130 0.77 9.71 -4.93
N VAL A 131 0.78 8.65 -4.12
CA VAL A 131 1.69 7.51 -4.29
C VAL A 131 1.40 6.72 -5.58
N PRO A 132 0.15 6.32 -5.88
CA PRO A 132 -0.16 5.67 -7.15
C PRO A 132 0.04 6.57 -8.36
N VAL A 133 -0.30 7.86 -8.28
CA VAL A 133 -0.09 8.78 -9.40
C VAL A 133 1.41 8.93 -9.73
N ALA A 134 2.26 9.08 -8.70
CA ALA A 134 3.70 9.21 -8.92
C ALA A 134 4.32 7.94 -9.53
N THR A 135 3.95 6.76 -9.02
CA THR A 135 4.47 5.48 -9.51
C THR A 135 3.97 5.15 -10.90
N TYR A 136 2.69 5.40 -11.22
CA TYR A 136 2.18 5.27 -12.59
C TYR A 136 2.88 6.23 -13.55
N GLY A 137 3.15 7.47 -13.11
CA GLY A 137 3.94 8.41 -13.89
C GLY A 137 5.33 7.88 -14.25
N ILE A 138 6.02 7.25 -13.29
CA ILE A 138 7.33 6.63 -13.52
C ILE A 138 7.22 5.48 -14.54
N PHE A 139 6.26 4.57 -14.38
CA PHE A 139 6.09 3.45 -15.30
C PHE A 139 5.72 3.91 -16.71
N ILE A 140 4.77 4.83 -16.85
CA ILE A 140 4.36 5.38 -18.15
C ILE A 140 5.53 6.10 -18.81
N GLY A 141 6.25 6.94 -18.07
CA GLY A 141 7.42 7.65 -18.59
C GLY A 141 8.52 6.70 -19.06
N THR A 142 8.79 5.64 -18.30
CA THR A 142 9.79 4.63 -18.67
C THR A 142 9.33 3.79 -19.87
N LEU A 143 8.04 3.49 -19.97
CA LEU A 143 7.46 2.75 -21.09
C LEU A 143 7.51 3.57 -22.39
N VAL A 144 7.19 4.87 -22.32
CA VAL A 144 7.33 5.79 -23.45
C VAL A 144 8.79 5.90 -23.89
N PHE A 145 9.73 5.93 -22.94
CA PHE A 145 11.17 5.90 -23.25
C PHE A 145 11.55 4.63 -24.03
N TRP A 146 11.13 3.45 -23.56
CA TRP A 146 11.45 2.18 -24.23
C TRP A 146 10.80 2.01 -25.60
N LEU A 147 9.60 2.56 -25.83
CA LEU A 147 8.87 2.40 -27.09
C LEU A 147 9.13 3.51 -28.11
N GLY A 148 9.58 4.68 -27.68
CA GLY A 148 9.67 5.86 -28.54
C GLY A 148 11.06 6.49 -28.68
N ILE A 149 12.01 6.17 -27.80
CA ILE A 149 13.34 6.81 -27.78
C ILE A 149 14.47 5.78 -27.87
N ALA A 150 14.39 4.73 -27.05
CA ALA A 150 15.32 3.61 -27.12
C ALA A 150 15.25 2.99 -28.51
#